data_AF-S7UCI8-F1
#
_entry.id   AF-S7UCI8-F1
#
_cell.length_a   1.000
_cell.length_b   1.000
_cell.length_c   1.000
_cell.angle_alpha   90.00
_cell.angle_beta   90.00
_cell.angle_gamma   90.00
#
_symmetry.space_group_name_H-M   'P 1'
#
loop_
_entity.id
_entity.type
_entity.pdbx_description
1 polymer ?
#
loop_
_entity_poly.entity_id
_entity_poly.type
_entity_poly.pdbx_seq_one_letter_code
_entity_poly.pdbx_strand_id
1 'polypeptide(L)' 'MNNHYDVIVVGAGPAGIFTCYELTLKLPGANVLLIDKGHDIYISCN' A
#
# COMPACT_ATOMS: atom_id res chain seq x y z
N MET A 1 6.16 11.35 -12.83
CA MET A 1 6.23 10.09 -12.04
C MET A 1 5.87 8.95 -12.96
N ASN A 2 6.59 7.83 -12.90
CA ASN A 2 6.29 6.65 -13.68
C ASN A 2 5.22 5.86 -12.91
N ASN A 3 4.05 5.62 -13.50
CA ASN A 3 2.90 4.99 -12.83
C ASN A 3 2.84 3.46 -12.99
N HIS A 4 3.94 2.85 -13.43
CA HIS A 4 4.04 1.41 -13.52
C HIS A 4 4.61 0.83 -12.22
N TYR A 5 3.84 -0.09 -11.65
CA TYR A 5 4.21 -0.89 -10.49
C TYR A 5 4.06 -2.35 -10.87
N ASP A 6 4.97 -3.18 -10.39
CA ASP A 6 4.93 -4.63 -10.62
C ASP A 6 3.84 -5.26 -9.73
N VAL A 7 3.61 -4.69 -8.55
CA VAL A 7 2.58 -5.13 -7.59
C VAL A 7 1.93 -3.93 -6.92
N ILE A 8 0.61 -3.97 -6.79
CA ILE A 8 -0.17 -3.01 -6.00
C ILE A 8 -0.92 -3.77 -4.91
N VAL A 9 -0.73 -3.35 -3.67
CA VAL A 9 -1.38 -3.89 -2.47
C VAL A 9 -2.39 -2.87 -1.98
N VAL A 10 -3.66 -3.27 -1.85
CA VAL A 10 -4.75 -2.41 -1.38
C VAL A 10 -5.16 -2.82 0.03
N GLY A 11 -5.08 -1.88 0.96
CA GLY A 11 -5.32 -2.06 2.38
C GLY A 11 -4.02 -2.26 3.16
N ALA A 12 -3.63 -1.27 3.97
CA ALA A 12 -2.47 -1.34 4.87
C ALA A 12 -2.84 -1.94 6.24
N GLY A 13 -3.72 -2.95 6.24
CA GLY A 13 -3.92 -3.80 7.40
C GLY A 13 -2.69 -4.69 7.66
N PRO A 14 -2.72 -5.53 8.71
CA PRO A 14 -1.61 -6.41 9.05
C PRO A 14 -1.16 -7.28 7.86
N ALA A 15 -2.12 -7.88 7.15
CA ALA A 15 -1.85 -8.70 5.98
C ALA A 15 -1.18 -7.91 4.84
N GLY A 16 -1.61 -6.67 4.59
CA GLY A 16 -1.04 -5.82 3.54
C GLY A 16 0.42 -5.44 3.82
N ILE A 17 0.70 -5.03 5.05
CA ILE A 17 2.07 -4.67 5.47
C ILE A 17 3.00 -5.89 5.42
N PHE A 18 2.56 -7.05 5.92
CA PHE A 18 3.36 -8.27 5.84
C PHE A 18 3.54 -8.76 4.40
N THR A 19 2.55 -8.58 3.53
CA THR A 19 2.69 -8.89 2.09
C THR A 19 3.78 -8.02 1.46
N CYS A 20 3.76 -6.71 1.71
CA CYS A 20 4.83 -5.81 1.25
C CYS A 20 6.20 -6.22 1.80
N TYR A 21 6.29 -6.57 3.08
CA TYR A 21 7.54 -7.03 3.69
C TYR A 21 8.07 -8.31 3.04
N GLU A 22 7.22 -9.31 2.80
CA GLU A 22 7.62 -10.53 2.11
C GLU A 22 8.04 -10.27 0.66
N LEU A 23 7.39 -9.32 -0.01
CA LEU A 23 7.74 -8.90 -1.37
C LEU A 23 9.12 -8.22 -1.43
N THR A 24 9.51 -7.42 -0.44
CA THR A 24 10.86 -6.83 -0.43
C THR A 24 11.96 -7.88 -0.24
N LEU A 25 11.66 -8.99 0.46
CA LEU A 25 12.59 -10.11 0.63
C LEU A 25 12.66 -11.02 -0.60
N LYS A 26 11.51 -11.36 -1.18
CA LYS A 26 11.41 -12.32 -2.30
C LYS A 26 11.64 -11.69 -3.67
N LEU A 27 11.34 -10.40 -3.80
CA LEU A 27 11.39 -9.63 -5.05
C LEU A 27 12.02 -8.24 -4.81
N PRO A 28 13.31 -8.16 -4.43
CA PRO A 28 13.96 -6.92 -4.01
C PRO A 28 14.05 -5.81 -5.09
N GLY A 29 13.82 -6.17 -6.36
CA GLY A 29 13.79 -5.22 -7.48
C GLY A 29 12.39 -4.82 -7.93
N ALA A 30 11.33 -5.37 -7.33
CA ALA A 30 9.96 -5.07 -7.72
C ALA A 30 9.52 -3.71 -7.17
N ASN A 31 8.87 -2.92 -8.02
CA ASN A 31 8.23 -1.67 -7.62
C ASN A 31 6.86 -2.00 -7.03
N VAL A 32 6.75 -1.96 -5.70
CA VAL A 32 5.53 -2.28 -4.95
C VAL A 32 4.87 -1.00 -4.43
N LEU A 33 3.56 -0.87 -4.66
CA LEU A 33 2.75 0.24 -4.12
C LEU A 33 1.75 -0.29 -3.09
N LEU A 34 1.77 0.25 -1.87
CA LEU A 34 0.76 -0.01 -0.83
C LEU A 34 -0.17 1.21 -0.72
N ILE A 35 -1.47 0.99 -0.84
CA ILE A 35 -2.49 2.05 -0.73
C ILE A 35 -3.46 1.70 0.38
N ASP A 36 -3.75 2.67 1.25
CA ASP A 36 -4.79 2.56 2.27
C ASP A 36 -5.71 3.77 2.23
N LYS A 37 -6.98 3.58 2.62
CA LYS A 37 -7.97 4.66 2.65
C LYS A 37 -7.61 5.72 3.72
N GLY A 38 -6.99 5.32 4.83
CA GLY A 38 -6.81 6.17 5.99
C GLY A 38 -8.14 6.60 6.63
N HIS A 39 -8.05 7.41 7.68
CA HIS A 39 -9.23 8.06 8.26
C HIS A 39 -9.68 9.23 7.40
N ASP A 40 -11.01 9.38 7.32
CA ASP A 40 -11.58 10.59 6.75
C ASP A 40 -11.25 11.79 7.64
N ILE A 41 -10.85 12.91 7.02
CA ILE A 41 -10.52 14.16 7.70
C ILE A 41 -11.71 15.14 7.71
N TYR A 42 -12.80 14.82 7.02
CA TYR A 42 -13.98 15.67 6.99
C TYR A 42 -14.89 15.38 8.19
N ILE A 43 -14.73 16.16 9.25
CA ILE A 43 -15.73 16.28 10.31
C ILE A 43 -16.73 17.34 9.84
N SER A 44 -17.89 16.89 9.35
CA SER A 44 -19.00 17.81 9.04
C SER A 44 -19.58 18.34 10.36
N CYS A 45 -19.21 19.56 10.72
CA CYS A 45 -19.93 20.31 11.75
C CYS A 45 -21.26 20.76 11.13
N ASN A 46 -22.36 20.12 11.53
CA ASN A 46 -23.72 20.55 11.21
C ASN A 46 -24.40 21.03 12.49
#